data_AF-A0A7H0VDC2-F1
#
_entry.id   AF-A0A7H0VDC2-F1
#
_cell.length_a   1.000
_cell.length_b   1.000
_cell.length_c   1.000
_cell.angle_alpha   90.00
_cell.angle_beta   90.00
_cell.angle_gamma   90.00
#
_symmetry.space_group_name_H-M   'P 1'
#
loop_
_entity.id
_entity.type
_entity.pdbx_description
1 polymer ?
#
loop_
_entity_poly.entity_id
_entity_poly.type
_entity_poly.pdbx_seq_one_letter_code
_entity_poly.pdbx_strand_id
1 'polypeptide(L)'
;MRKFNYKFLGLAALAMAFTACEDGDLTSTGEVEAAMGELYVSAESNVSQIYRNVDEAMRTFDFSANPSVPITIDNATFDRDASDPNKYILDYGNGTATRGKVIEGAIEMTLTGANYLDMGTTVDVSLVNFKEDDKPVSGSMFLENKGNNKFDMDVTAFTMEDNTSADDGGPKTFVLNTDKSLEWSAGSATPNDVSDDVYSIIGTADATYDNGNYTFDVVISKAMVMDNTCTYRLTEGIFDLDIATTVDPNPLTFNKATIDFIAGDGGNQDGCDKFFDLVLKNTETESELSTTRQFNGF
;
A
#
# COMPACT_ATOMS: atom_id res chain seq x y z
N MET A 1 62.24 41.19 28.00
CA MET A 1 61.55 40.28 28.93
C MET A 1 60.04 40.35 28.69
N ARG A 2 59.47 39.30 28.10
CA ARG A 2 58.15 38.73 28.43
C ARG A 2 58.00 37.48 27.55
N LYS A 3 58.10 36.32 28.20
CA LYS A 3 58.05 34.99 27.58
C LYS A 3 56.57 34.63 27.39
N PHE A 4 56.16 34.29 26.17
CA PHE A 4 54.88 33.64 25.94
C PHE A 4 55.09 32.13 25.98
N ASN A 5 54.43 31.48 26.93
CA ASN A 5 54.51 30.05 27.20
C ASN A 5 53.63 29.28 26.21
N TYR A 6 54.26 28.36 25.48
CA TYR A 6 53.62 27.34 24.64
C TYR A 6 53.40 26.09 25.50
N LYS A 7 52.25 25.94 26.15
CA LYS A 7 51.79 24.64 26.69
C LYS A 7 50.26 24.64 26.78
N PHE A 8 49.67 23.50 26.40
CA PHE A 8 48.25 23.14 26.43
C PHE A 8 47.37 23.71 25.31
N LEU A 9 47.45 23.09 24.13
CA LEU A 9 46.25 22.81 23.36
C LEU A 9 46.06 21.29 23.39
N GLY A 10 45.06 20.85 24.15
CA GLY A 10 44.71 19.45 24.31
C GLY A 10 44.14 18.90 23.01
N LEU A 11 44.64 17.71 22.65
CA LEU A 11 43.93 16.73 21.85
C LEU A 11 42.48 16.62 22.35
N ALA A 12 41.51 16.96 21.51
CA ALA A 12 40.15 16.50 21.66
C ALA A 12 39.62 16.15 20.26
N ALA A 13 39.22 14.89 20.16
CA ALA A 13 38.71 14.24 18.98
C ALA A 13 37.49 14.96 18.40
N LEU A 14 37.44 15.06 17.08
CA LEU A 14 36.28 14.61 16.35
C LEU A 14 36.78 14.16 14.97
N ALA A 15 37.06 12.87 14.86
CA ALA A 15 37.01 12.22 13.58
C ALA A 15 35.56 12.35 13.12
N MET A 16 35.28 13.39 12.34
CA MET A 16 34.14 13.38 11.42
C MET A 16 34.48 12.31 10.39
N ALA A 17 34.29 11.05 10.77
CA ALA A 17 33.92 10.03 9.82
C ALA A 17 32.59 10.52 9.25
N PHE A 18 32.69 11.30 8.18
CA PHE A 18 31.63 11.36 7.20
C PHE A 18 31.42 9.90 6.80
N THR A 19 30.42 9.26 7.41
CA THR A 19 29.67 8.21 6.74
C THR A 19 29.07 8.90 5.52
N ALA A 20 29.85 8.98 4.44
CA ALA A 20 29.27 9.11 3.14
C ALA A 20 28.32 7.91 3.04
N CYS A 21 27.01 8.18 3.00
CA CYS A 21 26.09 7.30 2.30
C CYS A 21 26.72 7.12 0.93
N GLU A 22 27.42 6.01 0.71
CA GLU A 22 27.48 5.48 -0.63
C GLU A 22 26.01 5.18 -0.94
N ASP A 23 25.37 6.07 -1.69
CA ASP A 23 24.24 5.69 -2.51
C ASP A 23 24.79 4.52 -3.34
N GLY A 24 24.53 3.30 -2.86
CA GLY A 24 24.98 2.09 -3.51
C GLY A 24 24.45 2.16 -4.92
N ASP A 25 25.35 2.38 -5.87
CA ASP A 25 25.00 2.58 -7.25
C ASP A 25 24.26 1.32 -7.71
N LEU A 26 22.94 1.41 -7.86
CA LEU A 26 22.05 0.32 -8.27
C LEU A 26 22.40 -0.24 -9.66
N THR A 27 23.46 0.30 -10.30
CA THR A 27 24.06 -0.21 -11.52
C THR A 27 24.32 -1.73 -11.45
N SER A 28 23.33 -2.48 -11.94
CA SER A 28 23.29 -3.92 -12.23
C SER A 28 23.13 -4.94 -11.11
N THR A 29 23.12 -4.57 -9.82
CA THR A 29 22.88 -5.53 -8.72
C THR A 29 21.60 -5.19 -7.96
N GLY A 30 20.55 -5.99 -8.12
CA GLY A 30 19.32 -5.90 -7.32
C GLY A 30 18.17 -5.04 -7.89
N GLU A 31 18.32 -4.49 -9.10
CA GLU A 31 17.31 -3.61 -9.69
C GLU A 31 15.97 -4.33 -9.94
N VAL A 32 16.01 -5.60 -10.35
CA VAL A 32 14.81 -6.41 -10.58
C VAL A 32 14.05 -6.60 -9.28
N GLU A 33 14.75 -6.97 -8.20
CA GLU A 33 14.18 -7.17 -6.88
C GLU A 33 13.65 -5.88 -6.26
N ALA A 34 14.34 -4.76 -6.50
CA ALA A 34 13.86 -3.46 -6.07
C ALA A 34 12.58 -3.06 -6.79
N ALA A 35 12.52 -3.20 -8.11
CA ALA A 35 11.32 -2.92 -8.89
C ALA A 35 10.14 -3.81 -8.44
N MET A 36 10.41 -5.09 -8.12
CA MET A 36 9.39 -5.98 -7.57
C MET A 36 8.89 -5.54 -6.19
N GLY A 37 9.77 -5.06 -5.31
CA GLY A 37 9.37 -4.48 -4.02
C GLY A 37 8.50 -3.23 -4.18
N GLU A 38 8.87 -2.33 -5.11
CA GLU A 38 8.06 -1.14 -5.44
C GLU A 38 6.69 -1.51 -6.02
N LEU A 39 6.63 -2.55 -6.85
CA LEU A 39 5.39 -3.05 -7.44
C LEU A 39 4.45 -3.62 -6.38
N TYR A 40 4.99 -4.33 -5.39
CA TYR A 40 4.22 -4.78 -4.23
C TYR A 40 3.63 -3.59 -3.46
N VAL A 41 4.44 -2.57 -3.15
CA VAL A 41 3.96 -1.33 -2.49
C VAL A 41 2.87 -0.64 -3.30
N SER A 42 3.01 -0.59 -4.63
CA SER A 42 1.99 -0.03 -5.52
C SER A 42 0.69 -0.82 -5.49
N ALA A 43 0.77 -2.16 -5.41
CA ALA A 43 -0.41 -3.03 -5.32
C ALA A 43 -1.16 -2.82 -4.00
N GLU A 44 -0.40 -2.79 -2.91
CA GLU A 44 -0.93 -2.54 -1.56
C GLU A 44 -1.57 -1.15 -1.44
N SER A 45 -0.95 -0.13 -2.02
CA SER A 45 -1.53 1.21 -2.13
C SER A 45 -2.87 1.19 -2.87
N ASN A 46 -2.95 0.52 -4.02
CA ASN A 46 -4.20 0.43 -4.79
C ASN A 46 -5.31 -0.28 -3.99
N VAL A 47 -5.00 -1.40 -3.36
CA VAL A 47 -5.93 -2.14 -2.49
C VAL A 47 -6.42 -1.24 -1.36
N SER A 48 -5.53 -0.51 -0.70
CA SER A 48 -5.87 0.40 0.40
C SER A 48 -6.76 1.57 -0.03
N GLN A 49 -6.55 2.12 -1.23
CA GLN A 49 -7.40 3.15 -1.81
C GLN A 49 -8.79 2.62 -2.15
N ILE A 50 -8.88 1.41 -2.73
CA ILE A 50 -10.15 0.74 -3.00
C ILE A 50 -10.91 0.52 -1.70
N TYR A 51 -10.25 -0.04 -0.67
CA TYR A 51 -10.85 -0.21 0.65
C TYR A 51 -11.41 1.10 1.19
N ARG A 52 -10.62 2.18 1.18
CA ARG A 52 -11.07 3.50 1.63
C ARG A 52 -12.33 3.96 0.89
N ASN A 53 -12.36 3.81 -0.43
CA ASN A 53 -13.49 4.24 -1.24
C ASN A 53 -14.75 3.43 -0.94
N VAL A 54 -14.62 2.11 -0.77
CA VAL A 54 -15.71 1.22 -0.36
C VAL A 54 -16.21 1.62 1.03
N ASP A 55 -15.30 1.83 1.97
CA ASP A 55 -15.58 2.17 3.35
C ASP A 55 -16.28 3.54 3.50
N GLU A 56 -15.79 4.57 2.79
CA GLU A 56 -16.44 5.88 2.67
C GLU A 56 -17.84 5.77 2.07
N ALA A 57 -17.99 4.97 1.01
CA ALA A 57 -19.26 4.79 0.32
C ALA A 57 -20.31 4.09 1.17
N MET A 58 -19.96 2.96 1.79
CA MET A 58 -20.88 2.19 2.62
C MET A 58 -21.31 2.99 3.86
N ARG A 59 -20.37 3.68 4.53
CA ARG A 59 -20.70 4.49 5.71
C ARG A 59 -21.54 5.72 5.39
N THR A 60 -21.24 6.41 4.28
CA THR A 60 -22.06 7.55 3.84
C THR A 60 -23.51 7.13 3.56
N PHE A 61 -23.69 5.96 2.95
CA PHE A 61 -25.01 5.39 2.68
C PHE A 61 -25.76 5.07 3.99
N ASP A 62 -25.19 4.23 4.84
CA ASP A 62 -25.86 3.69 6.03
C ASP A 62 -26.32 4.74 7.04
N PHE A 63 -25.52 5.80 7.21
CA PHE A 63 -25.78 6.80 8.23
C PHE A 63 -26.59 8.01 7.76
N SER A 64 -26.88 8.08 6.47
CA SER A 64 -27.86 9.03 5.99
C SER A 64 -29.26 8.47 6.29
N ALA A 65 -30.09 9.23 7.01
CA ALA A 65 -31.44 8.76 7.40
C ALA A 65 -32.38 8.50 6.20
N ASN A 66 -31.94 8.83 4.99
CA ASN A 66 -32.57 8.58 3.69
C ASN A 66 -31.56 9.01 2.59
N PRO A 67 -30.54 8.21 2.24
CA PRO A 67 -29.63 8.58 1.16
C PRO A 67 -30.46 8.64 -0.11
N SER A 68 -30.71 9.85 -0.60
CA SER A 68 -31.15 10.00 -1.98
C SER A 68 -29.92 9.73 -2.83
N VAL A 69 -29.69 8.46 -3.16
CA VAL A 69 -28.77 8.10 -4.25
C VAL A 69 -29.40 8.56 -5.58
N PRO A 70 -28.59 8.99 -6.57
CA PRO A 70 -27.13 9.00 -6.57
C PRO A 70 -26.52 10.13 -5.71
N ILE A 71 -25.37 9.85 -5.08
CA ILE A 71 -24.52 10.83 -4.39
C ILE A 71 -23.10 10.83 -4.99
N THR A 72 -22.31 11.86 -4.70
CA THR A 72 -20.91 11.94 -5.18
C THR A 72 -19.95 11.60 -4.07
N ILE A 73 -19.03 10.67 -4.33
CA ILE A 73 -17.95 10.27 -3.43
C ILE A 73 -16.67 10.29 -4.22
N ASP A 74 -15.71 11.10 -3.79
CA ASP A 74 -14.41 11.27 -4.45
C ASP A 74 -14.51 11.48 -5.98
N ASN A 75 -15.43 12.37 -6.38
CA ASN A 75 -15.81 12.69 -7.76
C ASN A 75 -16.47 11.55 -8.57
N ALA A 76 -16.61 10.35 -8.03
CA ALA A 76 -17.40 9.26 -8.61
C ALA A 76 -18.88 9.33 -8.22
N THR A 77 -19.73 8.72 -9.04
CA THR A 77 -21.16 8.58 -8.77
C THR A 77 -21.40 7.31 -7.97
N PHE A 78 -21.85 7.45 -6.73
CA PHE A 78 -22.31 6.34 -5.92
C PHE A 78 -23.81 6.18 -6.05
N ASP A 79 -24.26 5.00 -6.50
CA ASP A 79 -25.66 4.66 -6.69
C ASP A 79 -25.97 3.23 -6.25
N ARG A 80 -27.25 2.92 -6.08
CA ARG A 80 -27.74 1.56 -5.84
C ARG A 80 -28.16 0.93 -7.17
N ASP A 81 -27.83 -0.34 -7.36
CA ASP A 81 -28.28 -1.10 -8.52
C ASP A 81 -29.81 -1.19 -8.54
N ALA A 82 -30.42 -0.86 -9.67
CA ALA A 82 -31.88 -0.84 -9.82
C ALA A 82 -32.52 -2.24 -9.78
N SER A 83 -31.73 -3.29 -10.01
CA SER A 83 -32.16 -4.68 -10.08
C SER A 83 -31.84 -5.48 -8.82
N ASP A 84 -30.86 -5.04 -8.02
CA ASP A 84 -30.49 -5.68 -6.75
C ASP A 84 -30.34 -4.63 -5.63
N PRO A 85 -31.24 -4.63 -4.62
CA PRO A 85 -31.20 -3.65 -3.54
C PRO A 85 -29.97 -3.77 -2.62
N ASN A 86 -29.23 -4.88 -2.68
CA ASN A 86 -28.02 -5.11 -1.89
C ASN A 86 -26.74 -4.73 -2.66
N LYS A 87 -26.86 -4.40 -3.95
CA LYS A 87 -25.74 -4.04 -4.79
C LYS A 87 -25.65 -2.53 -4.96
N TYR A 88 -24.44 -2.01 -4.82
CA TYR A 88 -24.09 -0.61 -4.96
C TYR A 88 -22.93 -0.47 -5.94
N ILE A 89 -22.86 0.69 -6.58
CA ILE A 89 -21.90 0.97 -7.64
C ILE A 89 -21.28 2.33 -7.37
N LEU A 90 -19.96 2.38 -7.29
CA LEU A 90 -19.18 3.62 -7.32
C LEU A 90 -18.56 3.76 -8.71
N ASP A 91 -19.18 4.58 -9.56
CA ASP A 91 -18.87 4.73 -10.99
C ASP A 91 -18.04 5.99 -11.27
N TYR A 92 -16.82 5.79 -11.76
CA TYR A 92 -15.88 6.83 -12.16
C TYR A 92 -16.04 7.21 -13.65
N GLY A 93 -16.91 6.52 -14.39
CA GLY A 93 -17.16 6.72 -15.80
C GLY A 93 -15.91 6.46 -16.66
N ASN A 94 -15.69 7.34 -17.65
CA ASN A 94 -14.57 7.25 -18.59
C ASN A 94 -13.34 8.05 -18.13
N GLY A 95 -13.13 8.20 -16.82
CA GLY A 95 -12.01 8.95 -16.28
C GLY A 95 -12.44 10.12 -15.41
N THR A 96 -12.13 9.98 -14.13
CA THR A 96 -12.33 11.01 -13.12
C THR A 96 -11.03 11.26 -12.39
N ALA A 97 -10.67 12.54 -12.25
CA ALA A 97 -9.48 12.94 -11.51
C ALA A 97 -9.75 12.83 -10.00
N THR A 98 -9.02 11.94 -9.36
CA THR A 98 -9.24 11.50 -7.99
C THR A 98 -7.88 11.36 -7.32
N ARG A 99 -7.64 12.18 -6.30
CA ARG A 99 -6.44 12.11 -5.44
C ARG A 99 -5.11 12.04 -6.20
N GLY A 100 -5.01 12.78 -7.31
CA GLY A 100 -3.79 12.88 -8.12
C GLY A 100 -3.65 11.83 -9.23
N LYS A 101 -4.63 10.93 -9.36
CA LYS A 101 -4.69 9.91 -10.41
C LYS A 101 -5.95 10.07 -11.26
N VAL A 102 -5.96 9.46 -12.44
CA VAL A 102 -7.17 9.31 -13.26
C VAL A 102 -7.72 7.91 -13.05
N ILE A 103 -8.93 7.82 -12.51
CA ILE A 103 -9.64 6.55 -12.28
C ILE A 103 -10.74 6.38 -13.32
N GLU A 104 -10.81 5.24 -13.97
CA GLU A 104 -11.87 4.85 -14.92
C GLU A 104 -12.62 3.62 -14.43
N GLY A 105 -13.84 3.39 -14.94
CA GLY A 105 -14.63 2.20 -14.63
C GLY A 105 -15.41 2.32 -13.33
N ALA A 106 -15.69 1.19 -12.68
CA ALA A 106 -16.51 1.16 -11.48
C ALA A 106 -16.03 0.14 -10.44
N ILE A 107 -16.35 0.43 -9.19
CA ILE A 107 -16.28 -0.51 -8.08
C ILE A 107 -17.71 -0.96 -7.78
N GLU A 108 -17.99 -2.25 -7.91
CA GLU A 108 -19.27 -2.84 -7.53
C GLU A 108 -19.16 -3.49 -6.16
N MET A 109 -20.12 -3.20 -5.27
CA MET A 109 -20.14 -3.65 -3.89
C MET A 109 -21.46 -4.38 -3.63
N THR A 110 -21.42 -5.58 -3.06
CA THR A 110 -22.61 -6.32 -2.63
C THR A 110 -22.60 -6.46 -1.11
N LEU A 111 -23.54 -5.81 -0.45
CA LEU A 111 -23.67 -5.80 1.00
C LEU A 111 -24.56 -6.97 1.46
N THR A 112 -24.05 -7.82 2.34
CA THR A 112 -24.88 -8.80 3.07
C THR A 112 -24.95 -8.42 4.53
N GLY A 113 -26.09 -7.86 4.95
CA GLY A 113 -26.29 -7.35 6.30
C GLY A 113 -27.34 -6.25 6.32
N ALA A 114 -27.63 -5.70 7.51
CA ALA A 114 -28.52 -4.54 7.64
C ALA A 114 -27.74 -3.24 7.50
N ASN A 115 -26.60 -3.13 8.18
CA ASN A 115 -25.67 -2.01 8.10
C ASN A 115 -24.22 -2.54 8.03
N TYR A 116 -23.37 -1.90 7.24
CA TYR A 116 -21.94 -2.13 7.07
C TYR A 116 -21.16 -2.20 8.41
N LEU A 117 -21.53 -1.34 9.38
CA LEU A 117 -20.89 -1.34 10.69
C LEU A 117 -21.45 -2.39 11.68
N ASP A 118 -22.48 -3.15 11.31
CA ASP A 118 -22.96 -4.25 12.14
C ASP A 118 -22.03 -5.46 12.06
N MET A 119 -21.79 -6.09 13.21
CA MET A 119 -21.03 -7.34 13.29
C MET A 119 -21.66 -8.44 12.43
N GLY A 120 -20.84 -9.12 11.64
CA GLY A 120 -21.24 -10.18 10.71
C GLY A 120 -21.70 -9.67 9.35
N THR A 121 -21.76 -8.35 9.14
CA THR A 121 -22.01 -7.80 7.81
C THR A 121 -20.80 -8.00 6.92
N THR A 122 -21.04 -8.36 5.66
CA THR A 122 -20.00 -8.54 4.65
C THR A 122 -20.20 -7.62 3.45
N VAL A 123 -19.10 -7.29 2.77
CA VAL A 123 -19.10 -6.58 1.50
C VAL A 123 -18.23 -7.35 0.50
N ASP A 124 -18.86 -7.87 -0.55
CA ASP A 124 -18.15 -8.40 -1.72
C ASP A 124 -17.90 -7.27 -2.72
N VAL A 125 -16.63 -7.03 -3.05
CA VAL A 125 -16.17 -5.96 -3.93
C VAL A 125 -15.61 -6.55 -5.21
N SER A 126 -16.05 -6.05 -6.36
CA SER A 126 -15.48 -6.39 -7.66
C SER A 126 -15.21 -5.15 -8.52
N LEU A 127 -14.22 -5.24 -9.40
CA LEU A 127 -13.78 -4.14 -10.25
C LEU A 127 -14.29 -4.34 -11.68
N VAL A 128 -14.99 -3.35 -12.23
CA VAL A 128 -15.59 -3.43 -13.57
C VAL A 128 -14.96 -2.39 -14.49
N ASN A 129 -14.17 -2.87 -15.45
CA ASN A 129 -13.37 -2.03 -16.36
C ASN A 129 -12.53 -0.98 -15.61
N PHE A 130 -12.11 -1.30 -14.38
CA PHE A 130 -11.42 -0.36 -13.51
C PHE A 130 -10.01 -0.11 -14.03
N LYS A 131 -9.60 1.15 -14.06
CA LYS A 131 -8.23 1.53 -14.41
C LYS A 131 -7.75 2.65 -13.51
N GLU A 132 -6.44 2.63 -13.27
CA GLU A 132 -5.71 3.71 -12.62
C GLU A 132 -4.61 4.20 -13.56
N ASP A 133 -4.67 5.47 -13.97
CA ASP A 133 -3.73 6.09 -14.90
C ASP A 133 -3.52 5.24 -16.19
N ASP A 134 -4.63 4.88 -16.83
CA ASP A 134 -4.72 4.00 -18.01
C ASP A 134 -4.30 2.54 -17.80
N LYS A 135 -3.85 2.15 -16.60
CA LYS A 135 -3.46 0.77 -16.29
C LYS A 135 -4.67 -0.04 -15.82
N PRO A 136 -5.01 -1.16 -16.48
CA PRO A 136 -6.07 -2.03 -16.01
C PRO A 136 -5.77 -2.59 -14.63
N VAL A 137 -6.78 -2.56 -13.76
CA VAL A 137 -6.75 -3.22 -12.47
C VAL A 137 -7.99 -4.11 -12.35
N SER A 138 -7.80 -5.35 -11.87
CA SER A 138 -8.88 -6.30 -11.71
C SER A 138 -8.69 -7.16 -10.46
N GLY A 139 -9.67 -8.00 -10.14
CA GLY A 139 -9.69 -8.84 -8.94
C GLY A 139 -10.92 -8.57 -8.09
N SER A 140 -10.91 -9.11 -6.87
CA SER A 140 -11.99 -8.93 -5.91
C SER A 140 -11.44 -8.73 -4.50
N MET A 141 -12.23 -8.06 -3.67
CA MET A 141 -11.99 -7.90 -2.25
C MET A 141 -13.25 -8.33 -1.49
N PHE A 142 -13.07 -9.05 -0.38
CA PHE A 142 -14.12 -9.41 0.55
C PHE A 142 -13.81 -8.76 1.89
N LEU A 143 -14.80 -8.08 2.47
CA LEU A 143 -14.72 -7.46 3.77
C LEU A 143 -15.74 -8.08 4.71
N GLU A 144 -15.35 -8.41 5.93
CA GLU A 144 -16.28 -8.85 6.98
C GLU A 144 -16.06 -8.05 8.25
N ASN A 145 -17.12 -7.42 8.74
CA ASN A 145 -17.09 -6.75 10.04
C ASN A 145 -17.15 -7.78 11.18
N LYS A 146 -16.06 -7.91 11.94
CA LYS A 146 -15.96 -8.83 13.08
C LYS A 146 -16.50 -8.24 14.39
N GLY A 147 -17.06 -7.04 14.34
CA GLY A 147 -17.45 -6.25 15.50
C GLY A 147 -16.23 -5.71 16.25
N ASN A 148 -16.47 -4.96 17.32
CA ASN A 148 -15.42 -4.41 18.17
C ASN A 148 -14.33 -3.64 17.38
N ASN A 149 -14.75 -2.85 16.38
CA ASN A 149 -13.85 -2.08 15.51
C ASN A 149 -12.89 -2.93 14.67
N LYS A 150 -13.26 -4.16 14.32
CA LYS A 150 -12.41 -5.05 13.53
C LYS A 150 -13.07 -5.48 12.23
N PHE A 151 -12.26 -5.54 11.18
CA PHE A 151 -12.65 -6.07 9.89
C PHE A 151 -11.63 -7.11 9.45
N ASP A 152 -12.10 -8.20 8.87
CA ASP A 152 -11.23 -9.05 8.05
C ASP A 152 -11.37 -8.64 6.59
N MET A 153 -10.26 -8.69 5.85
CA MET A 153 -10.16 -8.30 4.46
C MET A 153 -9.38 -9.36 3.68
N ASP A 154 -10.06 -9.99 2.74
CA ASP A 154 -9.47 -10.91 1.80
C ASP A 154 -9.41 -10.27 0.41
N VAL A 155 -8.25 -10.30 -0.21
CA VAL A 155 -8.05 -9.82 -1.58
C VAL A 155 -7.67 -11.00 -2.43
N THR A 156 -8.37 -11.20 -3.55
CA THR A 156 -8.19 -12.36 -4.43
C THR A 156 -7.90 -11.91 -5.85
N ALA A 157 -6.83 -12.46 -6.42
CA ALA A 157 -6.40 -12.27 -7.79
C ALA A 157 -6.32 -10.79 -8.19
N PHE A 158 -5.89 -9.93 -7.26
CA PHE A 158 -5.76 -8.51 -7.52
C PHE A 158 -4.63 -8.27 -8.50
N THR A 159 -4.99 -7.84 -9.70
CA THR A 159 -4.11 -7.84 -10.85
C THR A 159 -3.82 -6.43 -11.32
N MET A 160 -2.54 -6.10 -11.53
CA MET A 160 -2.10 -4.84 -12.12
C MET A 160 -1.17 -5.09 -13.31
N GLU A 161 -1.25 -4.23 -14.31
CA GLU A 161 -0.34 -4.23 -15.45
C GLU A 161 0.86 -3.32 -15.18
N ASP A 162 2.05 -3.89 -15.26
CA ASP A 162 3.31 -3.17 -15.28
C ASP A 162 3.72 -2.88 -16.72
N ASN A 163 3.45 -1.65 -17.14
CA ASN A 163 3.83 -1.10 -18.44
C ASN A 163 5.16 -0.34 -18.43
N THR A 164 5.88 -0.36 -17.31
CA THR A 164 7.13 0.38 -17.18
C THR A 164 8.35 -0.40 -17.63
N SER A 165 8.24 -1.73 -17.81
CA SER A 165 9.34 -2.51 -18.37
C SER A 165 9.53 -2.16 -19.85
N ALA A 166 10.60 -1.42 -20.15
CA ALA A 166 11.09 -1.20 -21.51
C ALA A 166 11.68 -2.48 -22.17
N ASP A 167 11.48 -3.64 -21.54
CA ASP A 167 11.89 -4.94 -22.05
C ASP A 167 11.03 -5.34 -23.25
N ASP A 168 11.65 -5.96 -24.25
CA ASP A 168 11.03 -6.46 -25.50
C ASP A 168 9.90 -7.52 -25.28
N GLY A 169 9.56 -7.85 -24.03
CA GLY A 169 8.62 -8.91 -23.63
C GLY A 169 7.15 -8.49 -23.59
N GLY A 170 6.83 -7.20 -23.73
CA GLY A 170 5.45 -6.69 -23.60
C GLY A 170 5.03 -6.44 -22.15
N PRO A 171 3.75 -6.12 -21.91
CA PRO A 171 3.23 -5.81 -20.57
C PRO A 171 3.40 -7.01 -19.63
N LYS A 172 3.92 -6.76 -18.44
CA LYS A 172 4.04 -7.76 -17.38
C LYS A 172 2.88 -7.60 -16.40
N THR A 173 2.49 -8.71 -15.76
CA THR A 173 1.33 -8.73 -14.86
C THR A 173 1.78 -9.05 -13.44
N PHE A 174 1.34 -8.24 -12.48
CA PHE A 174 1.44 -8.52 -11.05
C PHE A 174 0.10 -9.03 -10.54
N VAL A 175 0.08 -10.12 -9.79
CA VAL A 175 -1.13 -10.67 -9.16
C VAL A 175 -0.88 -10.83 -7.67
N LEU A 176 -1.76 -10.26 -6.85
CA LEU A 176 -1.70 -10.23 -5.39
C LEU A 176 -2.91 -10.95 -4.78
N ASN A 177 -2.65 -11.76 -3.77
CA ASN A 177 -3.66 -12.29 -2.85
C ASN A 177 -3.28 -11.92 -1.42
N THR A 178 -4.24 -11.51 -0.61
CA THR A 178 -3.97 -11.10 0.78
C THR A 178 -5.05 -11.58 1.73
N ASP A 179 -4.65 -11.94 2.95
CA ASP A 179 -5.54 -12.18 4.10
C ASP A 179 -5.08 -11.22 5.21
N LYS A 180 -5.94 -10.27 5.57
CA LYS A 180 -5.63 -9.17 6.48
C LYS A 180 -6.72 -8.99 7.52
N SER A 181 -6.29 -8.56 8.71
CA SER A 181 -7.19 -8.06 9.74
C SER A 181 -6.89 -6.59 10.01
N LEU A 182 -7.93 -5.77 10.00
CA LEU A 182 -7.91 -4.34 10.23
C LEU A 182 -8.54 -4.03 11.58
N GLU A 183 -7.91 -3.17 12.37
CA GLU A 183 -8.43 -2.66 13.64
C GLU A 183 -8.55 -1.14 13.58
N TRP A 184 -9.79 -0.64 13.66
CA TRP A 184 -10.14 0.77 13.67
C TRP A 184 -9.89 1.37 15.06
N SER A 185 -8.74 2.04 15.19
CA SER A 185 -8.17 2.47 16.46
C SER A 185 -8.56 3.90 16.88
N ALA A 186 -8.90 4.78 15.93
CA ALA A 186 -9.36 6.15 16.16
C ALA A 186 -10.37 6.58 15.08
N GLY A 187 -11.27 7.53 15.40
CA GLY A 187 -12.33 8.04 14.51
C GLY A 187 -13.72 7.43 14.73
N SER A 188 -13.84 6.36 15.54
CA SER A 188 -15.13 5.70 15.85
C SER A 188 -16.20 6.57 16.53
N ALA A 189 -15.84 7.76 17.03
CA ALA A 189 -16.81 8.72 17.57
C ALA A 189 -17.59 9.47 16.48
N THR A 190 -17.07 9.47 15.25
CA THR A 190 -17.56 10.18 14.06
C THR A 190 -17.74 9.19 12.92
N PRO A 191 -18.59 8.14 13.07
CA PRO A 191 -18.61 7.00 12.14
C PRO A 191 -18.99 7.33 10.69
N ASN A 192 -19.44 8.55 10.39
CA ASN A 192 -19.79 9.00 9.04
C ASN A 192 -18.67 9.82 8.39
N ASP A 193 -17.66 10.18 9.17
CA ASP A 193 -16.51 10.95 8.73
C ASP A 193 -15.33 10.01 8.70
N VAL A 194 -14.95 9.57 7.51
CA VAL A 194 -13.81 8.67 7.37
C VAL A 194 -12.47 9.41 7.49
N SER A 195 -12.48 10.74 7.47
CA SER A 195 -11.25 11.54 7.33
C SER A 195 -10.40 11.59 8.60
N ASP A 196 -10.98 11.27 9.77
CA ASP A 196 -10.27 11.23 11.05
C ASP A 196 -9.95 9.80 11.55
N ASP A 197 -10.14 8.81 10.68
CA ASP A 197 -9.93 7.42 11.04
C ASP A 197 -8.47 6.98 11.01
N VAL A 198 -8.13 6.10 11.95
CA VAL A 198 -6.83 5.42 12.01
C VAL A 198 -7.03 3.90 12.11
N TYR A 199 -6.41 3.15 11.21
CA TYR A 199 -6.46 1.68 11.17
C TYR A 199 -5.08 1.06 11.39
N SER A 200 -5.05 -0.02 12.17
CA SER A 200 -3.92 -0.92 12.27
C SER A 200 -4.19 -2.17 11.44
N ILE A 201 -3.26 -2.57 10.57
CA ILE A 201 -3.43 -3.70 9.65
C ILE A 201 -2.32 -4.72 9.89
N ILE A 202 -2.71 -5.98 10.06
CA ILE A 202 -1.82 -7.14 10.12
C ILE A 202 -2.30 -8.19 9.13
N GLY A 203 -1.42 -9.10 8.73
CA GLY A 203 -1.79 -10.16 7.80
C GLY A 203 -0.63 -10.71 7.01
N THR A 204 -0.98 -11.46 5.98
CA THR A 204 -0.05 -12.07 5.03
C THR A 204 -0.53 -11.84 3.61
N ALA A 205 0.39 -11.93 2.66
CA ALA A 205 0.06 -11.90 1.25
C ALA A 205 0.94 -12.89 0.48
N ASP A 206 0.43 -13.34 -0.65
CA ASP A 206 1.22 -13.98 -1.70
C ASP A 206 1.06 -13.20 -3.00
N ALA A 207 2.11 -13.15 -3.80
CA ALA A 207 2.04 -12.52 -5.09
C ALA A 207 2.80 -13.28 -6.17
N THR A 208 2.46 -13.00 -7.41
CA THR A 208 3.18 -13.47 -8.58
C THR A 208 3.45 -12.33 -9.55
N TYR A 209 4.57 -12.39 -10.27
CA TYR A 209 4.93 -11.40 -11.28
C TYR A 209 5.41 -12.08 -12.56
N ASP A 210 5.22 -11.38 -13.68
CA ASP A 210 5.63 -11.81 -15.01
C ASP A 210 5.09 -13.23 -15.33
N ASN A 211 3.77 -13.37 -15.26
CA ASN A 211 3.05 -14.62 -15.51
C ASN A 211 3.47 -15.79 -14.59
N GLY A 212 3.85 -15.50 -13.35
CA GLY A 212 4.27 -16.52 -12.38
C GLY A 212 5.73 -16.91 -12.47
N ASN A 213 6.53 -16.22 -13.28
CA ASN A 213 7.98 -16.40 -13.33
C ASN A 213 8.64 -16.05 -11.99
N TYR A 214 8.05 -15.11 -11.24
CA TYR A 214 8.47 -14.73 -9.90
C TYR A 214 7.31 -14.88 -8.91
N THR A 215 7.62 -15.30 -7.69
CA THR A 215 6.66 -15.46 -6.60
C THR A 215 7.16 -14.76 -5.34
N PHE A 216 6.22 -14.26 -4.55
CA PHE A 216 6.47 -13.57 -3.29
C PHE A 216 5.62 -14.19 -2.20
N ASP A 217 6.23 -14.52 -1.07
CA ASP A 217 5.51 -14.72 0.19
C ASP A 217 5.79 -13.50 1.06
N VAL A 218 4.74 -12.82 1.53
CA VAL A 218 4.84 -11.57 2.26
C VAL A 218 4.21 -11.67 3.64
N VAL A 219 4.93 -11.17 4.64
CA VAL A 219 4.46 -11.08 6.03
C VAL A 219 4.51 -9.63 6.48
N ILE A 220 3.43 -9.14 7.07
CA ILE A 220 3.42 -7.86 7.78
C ILE A 220 4.06 -8.09 9.16
N SER A 221 5.37 -7.90 9.26
CA SER A 221 6.14 -8.19 10.48
C SER A 221 6.02 -7.09 11.54
N LYS A 222 5.68 -5.87 11.11
CA LYS A 222 5.18 -4.79 11.96
C LYS A 222 3.88 -4.26 11.36
N ALA A 223 2.84 -4.17 12.18
CA ALA A 223 1.52 -3.69 11.76
C ALA A 223 1.61 -2.38 10.98
N MET A 224 0.86 -2.29 9.90
CA MET A 224 0.73 -1.06 9.14
C MET A 224 -0.23 -0.12 9.87
N VAL A 225 0.08 1.16 9.94
CA VAL A 225 -0.84 2.18 10.47
C VAL A 225 -1.27 3.14 9.37
N MET A 226 -2.54 3.02 9.01
CA MET A 226 -3.23 3.86 8.04
C MET A 226 -3.96 5.00 8.78
N ASP A 227 -3.43 6.22 8.70
CA ASP A 227 -4.02 7.44 9.28
C ASP A 227 -4.60 8.31 8.16
N ASN A 228 -5.92 8.44 8.11
CA ASN A 228 -6.61 9.20 7.07
C ASN A 228 -6.39 10.72 7.15
N THR A 229 -5.83 11.22 8.25
CA THR A 229 -5.42 12.63 8.40
C THR A 229 -4.07 12.93 7.75
N CYS A 230 -3.26 11.89 7.47
CA CYS A 230 -1.98 12.02 6.78
C CYS A 230 -2.13 12.09 5.25
N THR A 231 -1.30 12.91 4.60
CA THR A 231 -1.33 13.09 3.13
C THR A 231 -1.10 11.79 2.37
N TYR A 232 -0.18 10.95 2.85
CA TYR A 232 0.17 9.67 2.24
C TYR A 232 -0.48 8.45 2.93
N ARG A 233 -1.27 8.71 3.97
CA ARG A 233 -2.04 7.79 4.81
C ARG A 233 -1.27 6.69 5.55
N LEU A 234 -0.27 6.06 4.96
CA LEU A 234 0.57 5.10 5.67
C LEU A 234 1.61 5.84 6.52
N THR A 235 1.66 5.55 7.81
CA THR A 235 2.55 6.23 8.78
C THR A 235 3.59 5.32 9.39
N GLU A 236 3.30 4.03 9.47
CA GLU A 236 4.27 3.01 9.83
C GLU A 236 3.88 1.64 9.26
N GLY A 237 4.85 0.73 9.16
CA GLY A 237 4.62 -0.68 8.80
C GLY A 237 5.90 -1.34 8.28
N ILE A 238 6.04 -2.65 8.47
CA ILE A 238 7.15 -3.41 7.90
C ILE A 238 6.60 -4.63 7.16
N PHE A 239 7.00 -4.78 5.91
CA PHE A 239 6.79 -5.99 5.12
C PHE A 239 8.11 -6.75 4.97
N ASP A 240 8.08 -8.05 5.22
CA ASP A 240 9.15 -8.97 4.86
C ASP A 240 8.68 -9.84 3.70
N LEU A 241 9.46 -9.84 2.62
CA LEU A 241 9.18 -10.55 1.38
C LEU A 241 10.22 -11.65 1.19
N ASP A 242 9.77 -12.88 0.99
CA ASP A 242 10.57 -13.98 0.47
C ASP A 242 10.34 -14.07 -1.05
N ILE A 243 11.42 -13.94 -1.83
CA ILE A 243 11.36 -13.86 -3.30
C ILE A 243 11.90 -15.15 -3.90
N ALA A 244 11.14 -15.75 -4.80
CA ALA A 244 11.56 -16.91 -5.57
C ALA A 244 11.25 -16.75 -7.07
N THR A 245 11.90 -17.57 -7.89
CA THR A 245 11.72 -17.56 -9.35
C THR A 245 11.82 -18.95 -9.93
N THR A 246 11.16 -19.16 -11.07
CA THR A 246 11.27 -20.37 -11.89
C THR A 246 12.14 -20.18 -13.15
N VAL A 247 12.66 -18.97 -13.37
CA VAL A 247 13.49 -18.62 -14.53
C VAL A 247 14.89 -19.22 -14.41
N ASP A 248 15.40 -19.81 -15.51
CA ASP A 248 16.72 -20.44 -15.60
C ASP A 248 17.52 -19.83 -16.78
N PRO A 249 18.76 -19.33 -16.57
CA PRO A 249 19.48 -19.22 -15.29
C PRO A 249 18.77 -18.30 -14.29
N ASN A 250 18.89 -18.62 -12.99
CA ASN A 250 18.28 -17.83 -11.93
C ASN A 250 18.71 -16.35 -12.05
N PRO A 251 17.78 -15.43 -12.35
CA PRO A 251 18.09 -14.02 -12.52
C PRO A 251 18.24 -13.29 -11.18
N LEU A 252 17.83 -13.88 -10.05
CA LEU A 252 17.82 -13.22 -8.75
C LEU A 252 19.23 -13.11 -8.18
N THR A 253 19.61 -11.88 -7.86
CA THR A 253 20.74 -11.53 -7.01
C THR A 253 20.36 -11.56 -5.53
N PHE A 254 19.12 -11.18 -5.18
CA PHE A 254 18.61 -11.16 -3.82
C PHE A 254 17.33 -12.01 -3.73
N ASN A 255 17.15 -12.72 -2.62
CA ASN A 255 16.02 -13.63 -2.43
C ASN A 255 15.13 -13.23 -1.25
N LYS A 256 15.42 -12.10 -0.62
CA LYS A 256 14.60 -11.46 0.40
C LYS A 256 14.57 -9.95 0.18
N ALA A 257 13.46 -9.33 0.55
CA ALA A 257 13.35 -7.88 0.70
C ALA A 257 12.64 -7.54 2.00
N THR A 258 13.06 -6.47 2.66
CA THR A 258 12.34 -5.83 3.76
C THR A 258 11.97 -4.43 3.31
N ILE A 259 10.68 -4.07 3.45
CA ILE A 259 10.14 -2.76 3.12
C ILE A 259 9.70 -2.14 4.44
N ASP A 260 10.36 -1.06 4.84
CA ASP A 260 10.14 -0.41 6.12
C ASP A 260 9.62 1.02 5.93
N PHE A 261 8.39 1.24 6.35
CA PHE A 261 7.77 2.54 6.48
C PHE A 261 7.99 2.97 7.93
N ILE A 262 9.06 3.73 8.21
CA ILE A 262 9.31 4.24 9.56
C ILE A 262 8.83 5.68 9.67
N ALA A 263 8.13 5.97 10.76
CA ALA A 263 7.93 7.35 11.19
C ALA A 263 9.29 8.00 11.54
N GLY A 264 9.77 8.90 10.68
CA GLY A 264 10.82 9.86 11.03
C GLY A 264 12.26 9.54 10.62
N ASP A 265 12.49 8.74 9.57
CA ASP A 265 13.82 8.55 8.96
C ASP A 265 14.28 9.77 8.11
N GLY A 266 13.35 10.63 7.65
CA GLY A 266 13.62 11.79 6.80
C GLY A 266 13.63 13.18 7.48
N GLY A 267 13.61 13.26 8.81
CA GLY A 267 13.59 14.53 9.56
C GLY A 267 12.20 15.17 9.73
N ASN A 268 11.14 14.51 9.23
CA ASN A 268 9.76 14.86 9.52
C ASN A 268 9.23 13.98 10.66
N GLN A 269 8.97 14.58 11.83
CA GLN A 269 8.60 13.85 13.05
C GLN A 269 7.13 13.41 13.10
N ASP A 270 6.33 13.76 12.09
CA ASP A 270 4.89 13.52 12.07
C ASP A 270 4.49 12.15 11.48
N GLY A 271 5.43 11.41 10.88
CA GLY A 271 5.18 10.08 10.32
C GLY A 271 4.37 10.09 9.02
N CYS A 272 3.92 11.25 8.52
CA CYS A 272 3.18 11.36 7.27
C CYS A 272 4.13 11.53 6.07
N ASP A 273 5.17 10.70 5.95
CA ASP A 273 6.15 10.81 4.87
C ASP A 273 5.82 9.88 3.69
N LYS A 274 6.40 10.18 2.52
CA LYS A 274 6.23 9.41 1.28
C LYS A 274 7.40 8.48 0.97
N PHE A 275 8.27 8.24 1.94
CA PHE A 275 9.44 7.39 1.75
C PHE A 275 9.27 6.05 2.46
N PHE A 276 10.01 5.07 1.97
CA PHE A 276 10.24 3.80 2.65
C PHE A 276 11.66 3.35 2.37
N ASP A 277 12.24 2.63 3.32
CA ASP A 277 13.50 1.95 3.12
C ASP A 277 13.25 0.55 2.57
N LEU A 278 14.00 0.21 1.53
CA LEU A 278 14.01 -1.10 0.92
C LEU A 278 15.37 -1.74 1.17
N VAL A 279 15.38 -2.86 1.89
CA VAL A 279 16.57 -3.66 2.16
C VAL A 279 16.46 -4.99 1.44
N LEU A 280 17.32 -5.21 0.46
CA LEU A 280 17.44 -6.46 -0.29
C LEU A 280 18.53 -7.33 0.34
N LYS A 281 18.27 -8.63 0.48
CA LYS A 281 19.22 -9.58 1.08
C LYS A 281 19.33 -10.87 0.28
N ASN A 282 20.57 -11.34 0.10
CA ASN A 282 20.87 -12.66 -0.40
C ASN A 282 21.26 -13.55 0.79
N THR A 283 20.43 -14.53 1.11
CA THR A 283 20.66 -15.38 2.29
C THR A 283 21.83 -16.35 2.16
N GLU A 284 22.27 -16.64 0.93
CA GLU A 284 23.36 -17.59 0.67
C GLU A 284 24.74 -16.93 0.79
N THR A 285 24.85 -15.70 0.29
CA THR A 285 26.09 -14.92 0.30
C THR A 285 26.17 -13.93 1.46
N GLU A 286 25.06 -13.76 2.19
CA GLU A 286 24.88 -12.74 3.23
C GLU A 286 25.08 -11.29 2.72
N SER A 287 24.99 -11.07 1.40
CA SER A 287 25.04 -9.72 0.84
C SER A 287 23.73 -8.98 1.11
N GLU A 288 23.86 -7.66 1.27
CA GLU A 288 22.76 -6.75 1.55
C GLU A 288 22.92 -5.49 0.72
N LEU A 289 21.79 -4.94 0.28
CA LEU A 289 21.70 -3.67 -0.42
C LEU A 289 20.52 -2.90 0.18
N SER A 290 20.76 -1.67 0.63
CA SER A 290 19.72 -0.81 1.19
C SER A 290 19.56 0.43 0.34
N THR A 291 18.31 0.87 0.17
CA THR A 291 17.98 2.02 -0.65
C THR A 291 16.63 2.61 -0.26
N THR A 292 16.52 3.94 -0.27
CA THR A 292 15.26 4.62 0.03
C THR A 292 14.47 4.84 -1.26
N ARG A 293 13.14 4.65 -1.18
CA ARG A 293 12.20 4.80 -2.29
C ARG A 293 11.06 5.71 -1.92
N GLN A 294 10.29 6.13 -2.93
CA GLN A 294 9.11 6.96 -2.77
C GLN A 294 7.86 6.20 -3.19
N PHE A 295 6.74 6.48 -2.53
CA PHE A 295 5.41 6.04 -2.92
C PHE A 295 4.46 7.25 -3.09
N ASN A 296 3.32 7.03 -3.74
CA ASN A 296 2.37 8.10 -4.08
C ASN A 296 1.20 8.23 -3.09
N GLY A 297 1.31 7.63 -1.90
CA GLY A 297 0.23 7.51 -0.92
C GLY A 297 -0.48 6.16 -0.96
N PHE A 298 -1.19 5.82 0.10
CA PHE A 298 -2.04 4.63 0.26
C PHE A 298 -3.52 5.00 0.40
#